data_AF-R0E2M3-F1
#
_entry.id   AF-R0E2M3-F1
#
_cell.length_a   1.000
_cell.length_b   1.000
_cell.length_c   1.000
_cell.angle_alpha   90.00
_cell.angle_beta   90.00
_cell.angle_gamma   90.00
#
_symmetry.space_group_name_H-M   'P 1'
#
loop_
_entity.id
_entity.type
_entity.pdbx_description
1 polymer ?
#
loop_
_entity_poly.entity_id
_entity_poly.type
_entity_poly.pdbx_seq_one_letter_code
_entity_poly.pdbx_strand_id
1 'polypeptide(L)' 'MGWIGPLWIGLAVGVAARWLHPAGKRLGWAAALATGGIGALVGYYSGQFAHLYADGQIMAWTAAVVGAMLLSAAWGLLRR' A
#
# COMPACT_ATOMS: atom_id res chain seq x y z
N MET A 1 13.60 -11.50 -5.25
CA MET A 1 14.22 -10.16 -5.09
C MET A 1 13.54 -9.53 -3.89
N GLY A 2 14.28 -9.12 -2.85
CA GLY A 2 13.72 -8.93 -1.51
C GLY A 2 12.50 -7.99 -1.41
N TRP A 3 11.56 -8.35 -0.53
CA TRP A 3 10.35 -7.62 -0.09
C TRP A 3 10.58 -6.14 0.31
N ILE A 4 11.84 -5.71 0.45
CA ILE A 4 12.26 -4.32 0.65
C ILE A 4 11.70 -3.39 -0.44
N GLY A 5 11.69 -3.82 -1.70
CA GLY A 5 11.22 -2.99 -2.82
C GLY A 5 9.74 -2.61 -2.72
N PRO A 6 8.84 -3.60 -2.62
CA PRO A 6 7.41 -3.37 -2.36
C PRO A 6 7.15 -2.51 -1.12
N LEU A 7 7.93 -2.69 -0.05
CA LEU A 7 7.79 -1.89 1.17
C LEU A 7 8.05 -0.41 0.90
N TRP A 8 9.14 -0.06 0.22
CA TRP A 8 9.48 1.34 -0.10
C TRP A 8 8.38 2.01 -0.94
N ILE A 9 7.82 1.27 -1.89
CA ILE A 9 6.69 1.76 -2.70
C ILE A 9 5.45 1.96 -1.85
N GLY A 10 5.15 1.01 -0.96
CA GLY A 10 4.04 1.14 -0.02
C GLY A 10 4.15 2.40 0.82
N LEU A 11 5.34 2.70 1.34
CA LEU A 11 5.59 3.93 2.10
C LEU A 11 5.37 5.17 1.23
N ALA A 12 5.89 5.20 0.01
CA ALA A 12 5.70 6.31 -0.92
C ALA A 12 4.21 6.53 -1.27
N VAL A 13 3.48 5.45 -1.54
CA VAL A 13 2.03 5.47 -1.82
C VAL A 13 1.24 5.92 -0.60
N GLY A 14 1.61 5.47 0.61
CA GLY A 14 1.00 5.90 1.86
C GLY A 14 1.16 7.41 2.09
N VAL A 15 2.36 7.94 1.84
CA VAL A 15 2.61 9.39 1.86
C VAL A 15 1.77 10.09 0.80
N ALA A 16 1.68 9.57 -0.43
CA ALA A 16 0.84 10.16 -1.47
C ALA A 16 -0.65 10.16 -1.07
N ALA A 17 -1.15 9.09 -0.45
CA ALA A 17 -2.53 8.96 0.01
C ALA A 17 -2.89 9.98 1.10
N ARG A 18 -1.93 10.41 1.93
CA ARG A 18 -2.13 11.50 2.89
C ARG A 18 -2.46 12.83 2.20
N TRP A 19 -1.91 13.09 1.02
CA TRP A 19 -2.13 14.33 0.27
C TRP A 19 -3.34 14.24 -0.67
N LEU A 20 -3.57 13.06 -1.25
CA LEU A 20 -4.70 12.76 -2.13
C LEU A 20 -6.01 12.46 -1.38
N HIS A 21 -6.04 12.67 -0.07
CA HIS A 21 -7.14 12.25 0.79
C HIS A 21 -8.43 13.02 0.44
N PRO A 22 -9.51 12.35 -0.01
CA PRO A 22 -10.69 13.02 -0.58
C PRO A 22 -11.49 13.83 0.45
N ALA A 23 -11.27 13.60 1.75
CA ALA A 23 -11.97 14.27 2.84
C ALA A 23 -11.27 15.57 3.34
N GLY A 24 -10.19 16.02 2.70
CA GLY A 24 -9.45 17.23 3.10
C GLY A 24 -8.72 17.14 4.46
N LYS A 25 -8.97 16.09 5.26
CA LYS A 25 -8.24 15.79 6.49
C LYS A 25 -6.94 15.07 6.18
N ARG A 26 -5.81 15.63 6.63
CA ARG A 26 -4.48 15.02 6.45
C ARG A 26 -4.34 13.83 7.39
N LEU A 27 -4.21 12.63 6.84
CA LEU A 27 -3.87 11.43 7.60
C LEU A 27 -2.54 11.65 8.33
N GLY A 28 -2.46 11.39 9.64
CA GLY A 28 -1.20 11.55 10.40
C GLY A 28 -0.03 10.82 9.74
N TRP A 29 1.19 11.35 9.82
CA TRP A 29 2.36 10.78 9.12
C TRP A 29 2.59 9.31 9.46
N ALA A 30 2.46 8.96 10.74
CA ALA A 30 2.54 7.57 11.20
C ALA A 30 1.44 6.69 10.60
N ALA A 31 0.20 7.18 10.51
CA ALA A 31 -0.90 6.42 9.92
C ALA A 31 -0.69 6.20 8.43
N ALA A 32 -0.20 7.22 7.71
CA ALA A 32 0.07 7.15 6.28
C ALA A 32 1.17 6.14 5.94
N LEU A 33 2.27 6.17 6.69
CA LEU A 33 3.37 5.23 6.52
C LEU A 33 2.94 3.81 6.91
N ALA A 34 2.19 3.65 8.01
CA ALA A 34 1.70 2.35 8.44
C ALA A 34 0.72 1.73 7.43
N THR A 35 -0.32 2.46 6.99
CA THR A 35 -1.29 1.92 6.02
C THR A 35 -0.67 1.69 4.65
N GLY A 36 0.26 2.54 4.23
CA GLY A 36 0.99 2.36 2.98
C GLY A 36 1.87 1.11 3.01
N GLY A 37 2.70 0.96 4.04
CA GLY A 37 3.58 -0.19 4.21
C GLY A 37 2.82 -1.50 4.38
N ILE A 38 1.83 -1.53 5.29
CA ILE A 38 1.00 -2.72 5.53
C ILE A 38 0.22 -3.07 4.26
N GLY A 39 -0.39 -2.09 3.59
CA GLY A 39 -1.17 -2.33 2.39
C GLY A 39 -0.31 -2.88 1.24
N ALA A 40 0.92 -2.39 1.07
CA ALA A 40 1.83 -2.93 0.08
C ALA A 40 2.25 -4.36 0.35
N LEU A 41 2.58 -4.69 1.61
CA LEU A 41 2.94 -6.05 1.97
C LEU A 41 1.75 -7.00 1.80
N VAL A 42 0.55 -6.58 2.23
CA VAL A 42 -0.68 -7.36 2.05
C VAL A 42 -0.93 -7.62 0.58
N GLY A 43 -0.88 -6.59 -0.28
CA GLY A 43 -1.07 -6.75 -1.73
C GLY A 43 0.00 -7.62 -2.38
N TYR A 44 1.26 -7.44 -2.00
CA TYR A 44 2.38 -8.25 -2.49
C TYR A 44 2.20 -9.73 -2.17
N TYR A 45 1.99 -10.06 -0.89
CA TYR A 45 1.87 -11.44 -0.44
C TYR A 45 0.54 -12.07 -0.86
N SER A 46 -0.58 -11.33 -0.90
CA SER A 46 -1.87 -11.92 -1.24
C SER A 46 -1.90 -12.56 -2.62
N GLY A 47 -1.30 -11.93 -3.63
CA GLY A 47 -1.27 -12.54 -4.97
C GLY A 47 -0.15 -13.57 -5.16
N GLN A 48 0.90 -13.55 -4.34
CA GLN A 48 1.83 -14.68 -4.26
C GLN A 48 1.13 -15.92 -3.67
N PHE A 49 0.39 -15.75 -2.56
CA PHE A 49 -0.40 -16.82 -1.95
C PHE A 49 -1.48 -17.35 -2.89
N ALA A 50 -2.07 -16.49 -3.71
CA ALA A 50 -3.05 -16.89 -4.74
C ALA A 50 -2.40 -17.49 -5.99
N HIS A 51 -1.08 -17.71 -6.02
CA HIS A 51 -0.33 -18.24 -7.17
C HIS A 51 -0.51 -17.42 -8.47
N LEU A 52 -0.86 -16.14 -8.35
CA LEU A 52 -1.10 -15.26 -9.50
C LEU A 52 0.21 -14.80 -10.15
N TYR A 53 1.28 -14.67 -9.37
CA TYR A 53 2.59 -14.21 -9.84
C TYR A 53 3.72 -14.67 -8.92
N ALA A 54 4.93 -14.74 -9.49
CA ALA A 54 6.15 -15.07 -8.76
C ALA A 54 6.81 -13.82 -8.14
N ASP A 55 7.67 -14.06 -7.14
CA ASP A 55 8.47 -13.03 -6.49
C ASP A 55 9.32 -12.24 -7.51
N GLY A 56 9.28 -10.91 -7.40
CA GLY A 56 10.02 -10.01 -8.29
C GLY A 56 9.39 -9.75 -9.65
N GLN A 57 8.25 -10.35 -10.00
CA GLN A 57 7.52 -10.02 -11.22
C GLN A 57 6.83 -8.66 -11.13
N ILE A 58 6.70 -7.95 -12.26
CA ILE A 58 6.02 -6.64 -12.37
C ILE A 58 4.63 -6.68 -11.70
N MET A 59 3.88 -7.77 -11.88
CA MET A 59 2.58 -7.99 -11.25
C MET A 59 2.63 -7.89 -9.71
N ALA A 60 3.69 -8.39 -9.07
CA ALA A 60 3.86 -8.32 -7.62
C ALA A 60 4.06 -6.87 -7.15
N TRP A 61 4.78 -6.07 -7.93
CA TRP A 61 4.96 -4.64 -7.68
C TRP A 61 3.65 -3.88 -7.85
N THR A 62 2.86 -4.18 -8.90
CA THR A 62 1.55 -3.57 -9.11
C THR A 62 0.58 -3.92 -7.99
N ALA A 63 0.56 -5.18 -7.55
CA ALA A 63 -0.29 -5.60 -6.44
C ALA A 63 0.07 -4.91 -5.12
N ALA A 64 1.36 -4.67 -4.87
CA ALA A 64 1.79 -3.87 -3.72
C ALA A 64 1.28 -2.42 -3.80
N VAL A 65 1.38 -1.77 -4.97
CA VAL A 65 0.82 -0.42 -5.17
C VAL A 65 -0.68 -0.41 -4.89
N VAL A 66 -1.42 -1.35 -5.50
CA VAL A 66 -2.88 -1.45 -5.35
C VAL A 66 -3.27 -1.71 -3.90
N GLY A 67 -2.59 -2.64 -3.22
CA GLY A 67 -2.84 -2.93 -1.81
C GLY A 67 -2.60 -1.71 -0.90
N ALA A 68 -1.51 -0.96 -1.13
CA ALA A 68 -1.21 0.27 -0.40
C ALA A 68 -2.26 1.36 -0.63
N MET A 69 -2.72 1.53 -1.87
CA MET A 69 -3.77 2.49 -2.22
C MET A 69 -5.10 2.13 -1.56
N LEU A 70 -5.55 0.88 -1.70
CA LEU A 70 -6.83 0.42 -1.15
C LEU A 70 -6.86 0.51 0.38
N LEU A 71 -5.81 0.04 1.06
CA LEU A 71 -5.76 0.08 2.51
C LEU A 71 -5.71 1.51 3.04
N SER A 72 -4.91 2.38 2.42
CA SER A 72 -4.82 3.79 2.83
C SER A 72 -6.13 4.55 2.57
N ALA A 73 -6.81 4.28 1.45
CA ALA A 73 -8.10 4.86 1.13
C ALA A 73 -9.22 4.39 2.08
N ALA A 74 -9.27 3.07 2.36
CA ALA A 74 -10.23 2.49 3.28
C ALA A 74 -10.03 3.02 4.71
N TRP A 75 -8.78 3.09 5.16
CA TRP A 75 -8.45 3.67 6.47
C TRP A 75 -8.89 5.12 6.60
N GLY A 76 -8.67 5.88 5.54
CA GLY A 76 -9.12 7.26 5.41
C GLY A 76 -10.63 7.43 5.47
N LEU A 77 -11.35 6.51 4.85
CA LEU A 77 -12.81 6.49 4.84
C LEU A 77 -13.38 6.12 6.21
N LEU A 78 -12.74 5.17 6.90
CA LEU A 78 -13.21 4.66 8.19
C LEU A 78 -12.98 5.64 9.34
N ARG A 79 -11.93 6.46 9.28
CA ARG A 79 -11.63 7.52 10.27
C ARG A 79 -12.29 8.87 9.98
N ARG A 80 -13.37 8.91 9.17
CA ARG A 80 -14.16 10.14 8.87
C ARG A 80 -14.64 10.81 10.14
#